data_AF-A0A832KH50-F1
#
_entry.id   AF-A0A832KH50-F1
#
_cell.length_a   1.000
_cell.length_b   1.000
_cell.length_c   1.000
_cell.angle_alpha   90.00
_cell.angle_beta   90.00
_cell.angle_gamma   90.00
#
_symmetry.space_group_name_H-M   'P 1'
#
loop_
_entity.id
_entity.type
_entity.pdbx_description
1 polymer ?
#
loop_
_entity_poly.entity_id
_entity_poly.type
_entity_poly.pdbx_seq_one_letter_code
_entity_poly.pdbx_strand_id
1 'polypeptide(L)'
;MLIHCSRKLYDSLAYPVEIPLAEYETLYSWYGLAFYDDEFESYIMLYNEAHALPIVVQVGESDITGSFLLEAIRLALLDQGYDSDLVTRYIKEGQRVTFAPSGNQNSLARANRLIDSAFSLDGDIWKAGKTLSEREVTYKKRRIVPSLAMKEALEAESKEILRSLYMVVPLHVTLRLTSRFKVYRDFLVPITITFAEIHEMLQIGFGWDDMHLHVFKIGRHIRIGKPSNFSEMFESGEFVDEHIIHLGDLSSGIKSILYLYDFGDGWEHTIRIGKRKLQAEKPLVLCTGGEGDSPWGDCGGPYGYEEMVDILSDPEHEQYETINDWVGERDLQRFKKNQINYMLERLL
;
A
#
# COMPACT_ATOMS: atom_id res chain seq x y z
N MET A 1 -8.97 -1.61 -12.09
CA MET A 1 -8.60 -0.85 -13.28
C MET A 1 -7.72 0.30 -12.83
N LEU A 2 -6.58 0.51 -13.48
CA LEU A 2 -5.68 1.61 -13.17
C LEU A 2 -5.90 2.75 -14.15
N ILE A 3 -6.09 3.98 -13.65
CA ILE A 3 -6.19 5.20 -14.45
C ILE A 3 -4.95 6.05 -14.20
N HIS A 4 -4.01 6.00 -15.13
CA HIS A 4 -2.89 6.93 -15.22
C HIS A 4 -3.39 8.31 -15.62
N CYS A 5 -3.27 9.29 -14.75
CA CYS A 5 -3.81 10.63 -14.96
C CYS A 5 -2.72 11.61 -15.37
N SER A 6 -3.04 12.50 -16.29
CA SER A 6 -2.33 13.77 -16.38
C SER A 6 -2.51 14.55 -15.08
N ARG A 7 -1.59 15.49 -14.81
CA ARG A 7 -1.67 16.34 -13.61
C ARG A 7 -3.01 17.06 -13.49
N LYS A 8 -3.51 17.63 -14.59
CA LYS A 8 -4.79 18.35 -14.64
C LYS A 8 -5.98 17.45 -14.27
N LEU A 9 -6.01 16.21 -14.77
CA LEU A 9 -7.07 15.26 -14.40
C LEU A 9 -6.91 14.83 -12.93
N TYR A 10 -5.69 14.56 -12.50
CA TYR A 10 -5.38 14.13 -11.14
C TYR A 10 -5.83 15.16 -10.08
N ASP A 11 -5.60 16.45 -10.36
CA ASP A 11 -5.98 17.56 -9.48
C ASP A 11 -7.51 17.78 -9.43
N SER A 12 -8.27 17.23 -10.39
CA SER A 12 -9.74 17.34 -10.47
C SER A 12 -10.50 16.18 -9.81
N LEU A 13 -9.79 15.19 -9.23
CA LEU A 13 -10.40 14.03 -8.58
C LEU A 13 -10.99 14.41 -7.22
N ALA A 14 -12.15 13.82 -6.88
CA ALA A 14 -12.91 14.15 -5.67
C ALA A 14 -12.19 13.85 -4.33
N TYR A 15 -11.21 12.94 -4.34
CA TYR A 15 -10.44 12.55 -3.17
C TYR A 15 -8.98 12.27 -3.55
N PRO A 16 -7.98 12.52 -2.68
CA PRO A 16 -6.61 12.12 -2.92
C PRO A 16 -6.53 10.59 -2.98
N VAL A 17 -6.14 10.05 -4.12
CA VAL A 17 -6.26 8.62 -4.43
C VAL A 17 -5.02 7.83 -4.03
N GLU A 18 -5.29 6.61 -3.54
CA GLU A 18 -4.37 5.50 -3.27
C GLU A 18 -3.25 5.34 -4.32
N ILE A 19 -2.01 5.31 -3.84
CA ILE A 19 -0.81 4.97 -4.62
C ILE A 19 -1.06 3.60 -5.29
N PRO A 20 -0.83 3.44 -6.61
CA PRO A 20 -0.97 2.13 -7.26
C PRO A 20 0.11 1.16 -6.75
N LEU A 21 -0.25 0.24 -5.86
CA LEU A 21 0.65 -0.76 -5.29
C LEU A 21 0.67 -2.11 -6.04
N ALA A 22 0.12 -2.16 -7.26
CA ALA A 22 0.01 -3.37 -8.08
C ALA A 22 0.54 -3.15 -9.50
N GLU A 23 1.15 -4.18 -10.09
CA GLU A 23 1.33 -4.26 -11.54
C GLU A 23 -0.03 -4.59 -12.18
N TYR A 24 -0.58 -3.66 -12.93
CA TYR A 24 -1.82 -3.88 -13.67
C TYR A 24 -1.47 -4.42 -15.05
N GLU A 25 -2.16 -5.48 -15.48
CA GLU A 25 -2.14 -5.86 -16.89
C GLU A 25 -2.57 -4.66 -17.73
N THR A 26 -1.85 -4.39 -18.81
CA THR A 26 -2.11 -3.20 -19.64
C THR A 26 -3.52 -3.16 -20.22
N LEU A 27 -4.24 -4.29 -20.28
CA LEU A 27 -5.65 -4.36 -20.68
C LEU A 27 -6.57 -3.64 -19.68
N TYR A 28 -6.21 -3.62 -18.40
CA TYR A 28 -6.93 -2.94 -17.32
C TYR A 28 -6.30 -1.60 -16.93
N SER A 29 -5.36 -1.10 -17.72
CA SER A 29 -4.70 0.19 -17.55
C SER A 29 -5.16 1.18 -18.61
N TRP A 30 -5.54 2.38 -18.17
CA TRP A 30 -5.98 3.47 -19.02
C TRP A 30 -5.16 4.72 -18.71
N TYR A 31 -4.95 5.56 -19.72
CA TYR A 31 -4.42 6.90 -19.53
C TYR A 31 -5.53 7.93 -19.72
N GLY A 32 -5.65 8.89 -18.81
CA GLY A 32 -6.67 9.92 -18.80
C GLY A 32 -6.13 11.34 -18.80
N LEU A 33 -6.79 12.20 -19.56
CA LEU A 33 -6.48 13.63 -19.67
C LEU A 33 -7.78 14.44 -19.75
N ALA A 34 -7.93 15.41 -18.83
CA ALA A 34 -9.03 16.37 -18.85
C ALA A 34 -8.74 17.52 -19.82
N PHE A 35 -9.70 17.86 -20.69
CA PHE A 35 -9.63 18.95 -21.66
C PHE A 35 -10.97 19.68 -21.76
N TYR A 36 -10.99 20.79 -22.50
CA TYR A 36 -12.18 21.60 -22.75
C TYR A 36 -12.35 21.78 -24.26
N ASP A 37 -13.58 21.91 -24.72
CA ASP A 37 -13.84 22.39 -26.09
C ASP A 37 -13.85 23.92 -26.16
N ASP A 38 -14.15 24.44 -27.35
CA ASP A 38 -14.20 25.88 -27.62
C ASP A 38 -15.37 26.59 -26.88
N GLU A 39 -16.36 25.84 -26.40
CA GLU A 39 -17.50 26.33 -25.61
C GLU A 39 -17.26 26.18 -24.09
N PHE A 40 -16.06 25.76 -23.68
CA PHE A 40 -15.65 25.48 -22.31
C PHE A 40 -16.37 24.30 -21.64
N GLU A 41 -17.01 23.43 -22.41
CA GLU A 41 -17.54 22.17 -21.90
C GLU A 41 -16.37 21.24 -21.53
N SER A 42 -16.52 20.51 -20.41
CA SER A 42 -15.44 19.68 -19.88
C SER A 42 -15.51 18.26 -20.42
N TYR A 43 -14.35 17.71 -20.80
CA TYR A 43 -14.24 16.34 -21.29
C TYR A 43 -13.03 15.64 -20.69
N ILE A 44 -13.08 14.30 -20.67
CA ILE A 44 -11.95 13.44 -20.39
C ILE A 44 -11.70 12.57 -21.63
N MET A 45 -10.48 12.65 -22.15
CA MET A 45 -9.93 11.67 -23.09
C MET A 45 -9.32 10.54 -22.29
N LEU A 46 -9.87 9.35 -22.41
CA LEU A 46 -9.28 8.11 -21.92
C LEU A 46 -8.73 7.32 -23.10
N TYR A 47 -7.59 6.66 -22.95
CA TYR A 47 -7.23 5.58 -23.87
C TYR A 47 -6.64 4.36 -23.15
N ASN A 48 -6.95 3.17 -23.65
CA ASN A 48 -6.46 1.93 -23.10
C ASN A 48 -4.95 1.72 -23.42
N GLU A 49 -4.13 1.40 -22.43
CA GLU A 49 -2.68 1.28 -22.61
C GLU A 49 -2.22 -0.03 -23.27
N ALA A 50 -3.09 -1.04 -23.41
CA ALA A 50 -2.76 -2.23 -24.21
C ALA A 50 -3.00 -1.98 -25.69
N HIS A 51 -4.17 -1.42 -26.03
CA HIS A 51 -4.68 -1.42 -27.41
C HIS A 51 -4.87 -0.03 -28.01
N ALA A 52 -4.49 1.03 -27.28
CA ALA A 52 -4.65 2.43 -27.68
C ALA A 52 -6.11 2.81 -28.00
N LEU A 53 -7.09 2.10 -27.42
CA LEU A 53 -8.51 2.34 -27.63
C LEU A 53 -8.93 3.68 -27.01
N PRO A 54 -9.36 4.68 -27.80
CA PRO A 54 -9.77 5.97 -27.27
C PRO A 54 -11.25 5.96 -26.86
N ILE A 55 -11.54 6.69 -25.79
CA ILE A 55 -12.88 7.01 -25.30
C ILE A 55 -12.89 8.49 -24.94
N VAL A 56 -13.92 9.19 -25.37
CA VAL A 56 -14.18 10.58 -24.96
C VAL A 56 -15.41 10.57 -24.06
N VAL A 57 -15.30 11.19 -22.89
CA VAL A 57 -16.44 11.38 -22.00
C VAL A 57 -16.63 12.86 -21.72
N GLN A 58 -17.85 13.37 -21.89
CA GLN A 58 -18.26 14.67 -21.37
C GLN A 58 -18.42 14.58 -19.85
N VAL A 59 -17.89 15.58 -19.15
CA VAL A 59 -17.94 15.72 -17.71
C VAL A 59 -18.86 16.90 -17.40
N GLY A 60 -19.97 16.62 -16.73
CA GLY A 60 -20.85 17.65 -16.19
C GLY A 60 -20.31 18.24 -14.88
N GLU A 61 -21.18 18.85 -14.07
CA GLU A 61 -20.81 19.46 -12.78
C GLU A 61 -20.49 18.44 -11.66
N SER A 62 -20.51 17.14 -11.95
CA SER A 62 -20.33 16.08 -10.96
C SER A 62 -18.86 15.74 -10.70
N ASP A 63 -18.59 15.32 -9.47
CA ASP A 63 -17.28 14.83 -9.04
C ASP A 63 -16.77 13.66 -9.90
N ILE A 64 -15.52 13.75 -10.36
CA ILE A 64 -14.86 12.67 -11.09
C ILE A 64 -14.41 11.61 -10.08
N THR A 65 -15.14 10.48 -10.08
CA THR A 65 -14.89 9.33 -9.19
C THR A 65 -14.50 8.08 -9.98
N GLY A 66 -13.98 7.07 -9.28
CA GLY A 66 -13.69 5.77 -9.89
C GLY A 66 -14.93 5.11 -10.49
N SER A 67 -16.08 5.17 -9.81
CA SER A 67 -17.34 4.64 -10.32
C SER A 67 -17.83 5.39 -11.56
N PHE A 68 -17.65 6.72 -11.60
CA PHE A 68 -17.97 7.54 -12.78
C PHE A 68 -17.17 7.09 -14.01
N LEU A 69 -15.84 6.97 -13.89
CA LEU A 69 -15.00 6.55 -15.03
C LEU A 69 -15.22 5.09 -15.42
N LEU A 70 -15.52 4.22 -14.47
CA LEU A 70 -15.84 2.83 -14.76
C LEU A 70 -17.13 2.72 -15.60
N GLU A 71 -18.15 3.50 -15.24
CA GLU A 71 -19.41 3.56 -15.97
C GLU A 71 -19.24 4.22 -17.34
N ALA A 72 -18.43 5.28 -17.44
CA ALA A 72 -18.04 5.90 -18.70
C ALA A 72 -17.43 4.89 -19.68
N ILE A 73 -16.46 4.09 -19.22
CA ILE A 73 -15.82 3.05 -20.02
C ILE A 73 -16.84 1.99 -20.43
N ARG A 74 -17.72 1.55 -19.52
CA ARG A 74 -18.78 0.59 -19.82
C ARG A 74 -19.68 1.09 -20.96
N LEU A 75 -20.19 2.32 -20.86
CA LEU A 75 -21.10 2.89 -21.85
C LEU A 75 -20.42 3.09 -23.20
N ALA A 76 -19.18 3.57 -23.21
CA ALA A 76 -18.43 3.77 -24.45
C ALA A 76 -18.12 2.45 -25.17
N LEU A 77 -17.77 1.38 -24.44
CA LEU A 77 -17.61 0.06 -25.05
C LEU A 77 -18.94 -0.45 -25.64
N LEU A 78 -20.06 -0.26 -24.95
CA LEU A 78 -21.36 -0.65 -25.52
C LEU A 78 -21.71 0.17 -26.78
N ASP A 79 -21.46 1.47 -26.79
CA ASP A 79 -21.71 2.35 -27.95
C ASP A 79 -20.81 2.00 -29.16
N GLN A 80 -19.58 1.57 -28.89
CA GLN A 80 -18.66 1.05 -29.91
C GLN A 80 -19.05 -0.35 -30.43
N GLY A 81 -20.10 -0.98 -29.88
CA GLY A 81 -20.68 -2.24 -30.39
C GLY A 81 -20.04 -3.52 -29.83
N TYR A 82 -19.38 -3.43 -28.69
CA TYR A 82 -18.85 -4.61 -27.99
C TYR A 82 -19.96 -5.44 -27.37
N ASP A 83 -19.76 -6.76 -27.28
CA ASP A 83 -20.70 -7.69 -26.67
C ASP A 83 -20.94 -7.35 -25.18
N SER A 84 -22.21 -7.35 -24.77
CA SER A 84 -22.61 -6.92 -23.43
C SER A 84 -22.07 -7.82 -22.33
N ASP A 85 -21.94 -9.13 -22.57
CA ASP A 85 -21.43 -10.06 -21.57
C ASP A 85 -19.92 -9.89 -21.41
N LEU A 86 -19.20 -9.68 -22.52
CA LEU A 86 -17.77 -9.36 -22.49
C LEU A 86 -17.49 -8.05 -21.74
N VAL A 87 -18.28 -7.00 -22.02
CA VAL A 87 -18.16 -5.71 -21.32
C VAL A 87 -18.47 -5.87 -19.83
N THR A 88 -19.54 -6.61 -19.48
CA THR A 88 -19.91 -6.85 -18.08
C THR A 88 -18.79 -7.58 -17.32
N ARG A 89 -18.20 -8.60 -17.93
CA ARG A 89 -17.04 -9.32 -17.38
C ARG A 89 -15.86 -8.38 -17.18
N TYR A 90 -15.48 -7.62 -18.20
CA TYR A 90 -14.37 -6.67 -18.16
C TYR A 90 -14.53 -5.63 -17.03
N ILE A 91 -15.72 -5.04 -16.91
CA ILE A 91 -16.02 -4.05 -15.87
C ILE A 91 -15.98 -4.68 -14.47
N LYS A 92 -16.55 -5.88 -14.30
CA LYS A 92 -16.51 -6.62 -13.03
C LYS A 92 -15.07 -6.94 -12.61
N GLU A 93 -14.25 -7.39 -13.55
CA GLU A 93 -12.83 -7.66 -13.33
C GLU A 93 -12.02 -6.38 -13.01
N GLY A 94 -12.40 -5.27 -13.62
CA GLY A 94 -11.81 -3.94 -13.42
C GLY A 94 -12.37 -3.12 -12.26
N GLN A 95 -13.38 -3.61 -11.53
CA GLN A 95 -14.27 -2.81 -10.66
C GLN A 95 -13.58 -1.95 -9.58
N ARG A 96 -12.40 -2.36 -9.10
CA ARG A 96 -11.61 -1.53 -8.17
C ARG A 96 -10.77 -0.55 -8.98
N VAL A 97 -11.22 0.70 -9.04
CA VAL A 97 -10.54 1.76 -9.78
C VAL A 97 -9.51 2.44 -8.88
N THR A 98 -8.27 2.52 -9.36
CA THR A 98 -7.17 3.25 -8.73
C THR A 98 -6.68 4.33 -9.70
N PHE A 99 -6.15 5.41 -9.15
CA PHE A 99 -5.66 6.54 -9.92
C PHE A 99 -4.20 6.78 -9.58
N ALA A 100 -3.39 7.08 -10.60
CA ALA A 100 -1.99 7.35 -10.41
C ALA A 100 -1.55 8.54 -11.26
N PRO A 101 -0.72 9.46 -10.74
CA PRO A 101 -0.15 10.49 -11.57
C PRO A 101 0.79 9.84 -12.59
N SER A 102 0.74 10.29 -13.84
CA SER A 102 1.61 9.78 -14.90
C SER A 102 2.48 10.89 -15.48
N GLY A 103 3.78 10.80 -15.22
CA GLY A 103 4.81 11.66 -15.82
C GLY A 103 5.25 11.21 -17.23
N ASN A 104 4.58 10.21 -17.82
CA ASN A 104 4.96 9.66 -19.11
C ASN A 104 4.62 10.63 -20.25
N GLN A 105 5.64 11.35 -20.72
CA GLN A 105 5.54 12.31 -21.82
C GLN A 105 5.01 11.69 -23.13
N ASN A 106 5.28 10.41 -23.38
CA ASN A 106 4.77 9.72 -24.57
C ASN A 106 3.25 9.50 -24.50
N SER A 107 2.75 9.16 -23.31
CA SER A 107 1.31 8.98 -23.07
C SER A 107 0.57 10.30 -23.21
N LEU A 108 1.11 11.38 -22.62
CA LEU A 108 0.57 12.73 -22.76
C LEU A 108 0.52 13.19 -24.22
N ALA A 109 1.63 13.04 -24.95
CA ALA A 109 1.71 13.41 -26.36
C ALA A 109 0.74 12.61 -27.25
N ARG A 110 0.44 11.35 -26.88
CA ARG A 110 -0.58 10.56 -27.56
C ARG A 110 -1.99 11.06 -27.26
N ALA A 111 -2.30 11.31 -26.00
CA ALA A 111 -3.61 11.83 -25.61
C ALA A 111 -3.93 13.15 -26.31
N ASN A 112 -2.97 14.08 -26.35
CA ASN A 112 -3.14 15.35 -27.08
C ASN A 112 -3.41 15.13 -28.57
N ARG A 113 -2.67 14.24 -29.26
CA ARG A 113 -2.95 13.93 -30.67
C ARG A 113 -4.33 13.32 -30.89
N LEU A 114 -4.83 12.51 -29.95
CA LEU A 114 -6.18 11.96 -30.02
C LEU A 114 -7.22 13.07 -29.86
N ILE A 115 -6.97 14.03 -28.97
CA ILE A 115 -7.84 15.21 -28.78
C ILE A 115 -7.85 16.07 -30.06
N ASP A 116 -6.69 16.39 -30.63
CA ASP A 116 -6.61 17.14 -31.90
C ASP A 116 -7.34 16.40 -33.03
N SER A 117 -7.17 15.08 -33.07
CA SER A 117 -7.89 14.22 -34.03
C SER A 117 -9.39 14.19 -33.77
N ALA A 118 -9.84 14.33 -32.52
CA ALA A 118 -11.25 14.40 -32.17
C ALA A 118 -11.87 15.73 -32.63
N PHE A 119 -11.19 16.85 -32.41
CA PHE A 119 -11.65 18.17 -32.85
C PHE A 119 -11.68 18.32 -34.38
N SER A 120 -10.81 17.61 -35.10
CA SER A 120 -10.80 17.64 -36.57
C SER A 120 -11.85 16.74 -37.23
N LEU A 121 -12.62 15.96 -36.46
CA LEU A 121 -13.76 15.22 -36.97
C LEU A 121 -14.97 16.14 -37.05
N ASP A 122 -15.59 16.23 -38.23
CA ASP A 122 -16.88 16.89 -38.38
C ASP A 122 -17.94 16.13 -37.56
N GLY A 123 -18.35 16.69 -36.42
CA GLY A 123 -19.40 16.11 -35.59
C GLY A 123 -19.24 16.37 -34.09
N ASP A 124 -20.13 15.73 -33.34
CA ASP A 124 -20.14 15.76 -31.88
C ASP A 124 -18.88 15.06 -31.32
N ILE A 125 -18.06 15.81 -30.56
CA ILE A 125 -16.80 15.35 -30.01
C ILE A 125 -16.96 14.10 -29.13
N TRP A 126 -18.12 13.93 -28.50
CA TRP A 126 -18.47 12.72 -27.75
C TRP A 126 -18.40 11.46 -28.63
N LYS A 127 -18.82 11.57 -29.90
CA LYS A 127 -18.81 10.45 -30.85
C LYS A 127 -17.44 10.20 -31.48
N ALA A 128 -16.49 11.11 -31.28
CA ALA A 128 -15.15 10.99 -31.84
C ALA A 128 -14.44 9.72 -31.39
N GLY A 129 -14.65 9.28 -30.14
CA GLY A 129 -14.02 8.07 -29.59
C GLY A 129 -14.24 6.84 -30.48
N LYS A 130 -15.48 6.62 -30.93
CA LYS A 130 -15.83 5.52 -31.84
C LYS A 130 -15.10 5.63 -33.17
N THR A 131 -15.20 6.78 -33.84
CA THR A 131 -14.54 7.01 -35.13
C THR A 131 -13.01 6.86 -35.04
N LEU A 132 -12.40 7.33 -33.96
CA LEU A 132 -10.96 7.20 -33.73
C LEU A 132 -10.55 5.76 -33.43
N SER A 133 -11.40 4.99 -32.74
CA SER A 133 -11.13 3.59 -32.41
C SER A 133 -11.05 2.67 -33.63
N GLU A 134 -11.72 3.04 -34.72
CA GLU A 134 -11.79 2.27 -35.97
C GLU A 134 -10.66 2.61 -36.95
N ARG A 135 -9.85 3.65 -36.66
CA ARG A 135 -8.72 4.06 -37.49
C ARG A 135 -7.48 3.22 -37.17
N GLU A 136 -6.78 2.78 -38.21
CA GLU A 136 -5.51 2.10 -38.03
C GLU A 136 -4.44 3.06 -37.49
N VAL A 137 -3.73 2.63 -36.46
CA VAL A 137 -2.66 3.39 -35.82
C VAL A 137 -1.43 2.53 -35.59
N THR A 138 -0.26 3.18 -35.55
CA THR A 138 0.97 2.54 -35.07
C THR A 138 1.05 2.67 -33.54
N TYR A 139 1.03 1.54 -32.83
CA TYR A 139 1.17 1.46 -31.38
C TYR A 139 2.17 0.37 -30.98
N LYS A 140 3.10 0.70 -30.07
CA LYS A 140 4.15 -0.22 -29.59
C LYS A 140 4.82 -1.02 -30.72
N LYS A 141 5.20 -0.32 -31.80
CA LYS A 141 5.84 -0.87 -33.02
C LYS A 141 4.96 -1.84 -33.85
N ARG A 142 3.65 -1.86 -33.65
CA ARG A 142 2.68 -2.66 -34.44
C ARG A 142 1.62 -1.74 -35.05
N ARG A 143 1.10 -2.10 -36.23
CA ARG A 143 -0.10 -1.48 -36.80
C ARG A 143 -1.31 -2.23 -36.27
N ILE A 144 -2.24 -1.50 -35.65
CA ILE A 144 -3.44 -2.08 -35.06
C ILE A 144 -4.64 -1.19 -35.39
N VAL A 145 -5.82 -1.78 -35.45
CA VAL A 145 -7.08 -1.05 -35.30
C VAL A 145 -7.50 -1.18 -33.83
N PRO A 146 -7.50 -0.10 -33.02
CA PRO A 146 -7.73 -0.19 -31.59
C PRO A 146 -9.01 -0.94 -31.20
N SER A 147 -10.10 -0.72 -31.94
CA SER A 147 -11.38 -1.38 -31.68
C SER A 147 -11.30 -2.89 -31.84
N LEU A 148 -10.71 -3.35 -32.96
CA LEU A 148 -10.50 -4.77 -33.24
C LEU A 148 -9.52 -5.41 -32.25
N ALA A 149 -8.42 -4.74 -31.92
CA ALA A 149 -7.43 -5.26 -30.97
C ALA A 149 -8.01 -5.42 -29.55
N MET A 150 -8.83 -4.46 -29.09
CA MET A 150 -9.54 -4.61 -27.83
C MET A 150 -10.58 -5.73 -27.91
N LYS A 151 -11.28 -5.89 -29.05
CA LYS A 151 -12.27 -6.95 -29.24
C LYS A 151 -11.62 -8.32 -29.13
N GLU A 152 -10.54 -8.55 -29.86
CA GLU A 152 -9.74 -9.78 -29.78
C GLU A 152 -9.26 -10.05 -28.35
N ALA A 153 -8.82 -9.02 -27.61
CA ALA A 153 -8.38 -9.16 -26.23
C ALA A 153 -9.51 -9.51 -25.25
N LEU A 154 -10.72 -8.97 -25.47
CA LEU A 154 -11.90 -9.29 -24.68
C LEU A 154 -12.47 -10.66 -25.03
N GLU A 155 -12.38 -11.10 -26.28
CA GLU A 155 -12.87 -12.41 -26.75
C GLU A 155 -11.90 -13.55 -26.45
N ALA A 156 -10.60 -13.26 -26.36
CA ALA A 156 -9.62 -14.24 -25.93
C ALA A 156 -10.05 -14.84 -24.58
N GLU A 157 -9.87 -16.16 -24.43
CA GLU A 157 -10.00 -16.79 -23.11
C GLU A 157 -9.14 -15.98 -22.15
N SER A 158 -9.80 -15.34 -21.19
CA SER A 158 -9.13 -14.74 -20.05
C SER A 158 -8.27 -15.87 -19.47
N LYS A 159 -6.96 -15.76 -19.64
CA LYS A 159 -6.08 -16.22 -18.58
C LYS A 159 -6.66 -15.48 -17.38
N GLU A 160 -7.28 -16.25 -16.49
CA GLU A 160 -7.70 -15.81 -15.17
C GLU A 160 -6.74 -14.69 -14.78
N ILE A 161 -7.22 -13.46 -14.54
CA ILE A 161 -6.32 -12.38 -14.15
C ILE A 161 -5.50 -12.97 -13.02
N LEU A 162 -4.21 -13.25 -13.29
CA LEU A 162 -3.30 -13.74 -12.29
C LEU A 162 -2.99 -12.50 -11.46
N ARG A 163 -3.99 -12.07 -10.68
CA ARG A 163 -3.78 -11.20 -9.55
C ARG A 163 -2.84 -12.05 -8.71
N SER A 164 -1.56 -11.69 -8.69
CA SER A 164 -0.65 -12.17 -7.67
C SER A 164 -1.29 -11.77 -6.35
N LEU A 165 -2.10 -12.67 -5.77
CA LEU A 165 -2.75 -12.43 -4.50
C LEU A 165 -1.66 -12.61 -3.46
N TYR A 166 -1.26 -11.51 -2.86
CA TYR A 166 -0.27 -11.51 -1.82
C TYR A 166 -0.92 -11.89 -0.51
N MET A 167 -0.34 -12.89 0.14
CA MET A 167 -0.79 -13.29 1.45
C MET A 167 -0.17 -12.38 2.50
N VAL A 168 -1.03 -11.65 3.20
CA VAL A 168 -0.66 -10.75 4.29
C VAL A 168 -1.24 -11.23 5.60
N VAL A 169 -0.61 -10.81 6.70
CA VAL A 169 -0.98 -11.23 8.04
C VAL A 169 -1.05 -10.00 8.94
N PRO A 170 -2.20 -9.74 9.59
CA PRO A 170 -2.28 -8.73 10.64
C PRO A 170 -1.50 -9.21 11.87
N LEU A 171 -0.66 -8.35 12.44
CA LEU A 171 0.03 -8.57 13.70
C LEU A 171 -0.44 -7.54 14.72
N HIS A 172 -0.85 -7.99 15.89
CA HIS A 172 -1.12 -7.10 17.03
C HIS A 172 -0.01 -7.27 18.05
N VAL A 173 0.78 -6.23 18.26
CA VAL A 173 1.97 -6.26 19.11
C VAL A 173 1.70 -5.47 20.38
N THR A 174 1.59 -6.16 21.51
CA THR A 174 1.41 -5.53 22.83
C THR A 174 2.75 -5.51 23.56
N LEU A 175 3.21 -4.33 23.98
CA LEU A 175 4.33 -4.18 24.91
C LEU A 175 3.82 -4.38 26.34
N ARG A 176 4.44 -5.30 27.07
CA ARG A 176 4.10 -5.58 28.47
C ARG A 176 4.69 -4.50 29.36
N LEU A 177 3.83 -3.65 29.90
CA LEU A 177 4.15 -2.69 30.94
C LEU A 177 3.38 -2.99 32.22
N THR A 178 3.52 -2.13 33.22
CA THR A 178 2.65 -2.14 34.39
C THR A 178 1.20 -1.84 34.00
N SER A 179 0.24 -2.16 34.87
CA SER A 179 -1.20 -2.07 34.55
C SER A 179 -1.70 -0.66 34.24
N ARG A 180 -0.88 0.36 34.50
CA ARG A 180 -1.17 1.77 34.23
C ARG A 180 -1.05 2.11 32.74
N PHE A 181 -0.19 1.42 32.01
CA PHE A 181 0.13 1.75 30.63
C PHE A 181 -0.38 0.68 29.67
N LYS A 182 -0.97 1.15 28.57
CA LYS A 182 -1.42 0.31 27.48
C LYS A 182 -0.72 0.78 26.20
N VAL A 183 0.33 0.06 25.83
CA VAL A 183 1.12 0.37 24.63
C VAL A 183 1.04 -0.79 23.66
N TYR A 184 0.55 -0.52 22.45
CA TYR A 184 0.50 -1.51 21.38
C TYR A 184 0.62 -0.87 19.99
N ARG A 185 0.99 -1.70 19.02
CA ARG A 185 1.04 -1.37 17.59
C ARG A 185 0.39 -2.49 16.79
N ASP A 186 -0.45 -2.11 15.82
CA ASP A 186 -1.05 -3.03 14.86
C ASP A 186 -0.34 -2.89 13.52
N PHE A 187 0.13 -4.01 12.98
CA PHE A 187 0.80 -4.06 11.68
C PHE A 187 0.05 -4.96 10.71
N LEU A 188 0.24 -4.69 9.41
CA LEU A 188 -0.08 -5.61 8.33
C LEU A 188 1.22 -5.91 7.60
N VAL A 189 1.57 -7.19 7.48
CA VAL A 189 2.87 -7.60 6.92
C VAL A 189 2.72 -8.68 5.85
N PRO A 190 3.67 -8.76 4.89
CA PRO A 190 3.78 -9.93 4.02
C PRO A 190 3.98 -11.21 4.83
N ILE A 191 3.50 -12.33 4.31
CA ILE A 191 3.87 -13.63 4.85
C ILE A 191 5.36 -13.96 4.63
N THR A 192 5.98 -13.32 3.65
CA THR A 192 7.39 -13.43 3.30
C THR A 192 8.29 -12.48 4.10
N ILE A 193 7.77 -11.83 5.15
CA ILE A 193 8.63 -11.04 6.04
C ILE A 193 9.50 -11.98 6.88
N THR A 194 10.79 -11.71 6.92
CA THR A 194 11.77 -12.40 7.77
C THR A 194 11.64 -11.94 9.22
N PHE A 195 12.18 -12.71 10.16
CA PHE A 195 12.20 -12.29 11.56
C PHE A 195 13.17 -11.13 11.82
N ALA A 196 14.22 -10.99 11.01
CA ALA A 196 15.08 -9.80 11.01
C ALA A 196 14.28 -8.53 10.67
N GLU A 197 13.49 -8.56 9.58
CA GLU A 197 12.62 -7.44 9.17
C GLU A 197 11.49 -7.19 10.19
N ILE A 198 10.95 -8.22 10.85
CA ILE A 198 10.00 -8.04 11.96
C ILE A 198 10.68 -7.29 13.10
N HIS A 199 11.92 -7.62 13.44
CA HIS A 199 12.65 -6.91 14.49
C HIS A 199 12.85 -5.44 14.13
N GLU A 200 13.31 -5.12 12.92
CA GLU A 200 13.44 -3.72 12.45
C GLU A 200 12.10 -2.98 12.46
N MET A 201 11.01 -3.64 12.03
CA MET A 201 9.65 -3.10 12.11
C MET A 201 9.27 -2.75 13.55
N LEU A 202 9.65 -3.57 14.53
CA LEU A 202 9.39 -3.30 15.95
C LEU A 202 10.22 -2.12 16.45
N GLN A 203 11.51 -2.05 16.11
CA GLN A 203 12.37 -0.90 16.46
C GLN A 203 11.74 0.41 15.95
N ILE A 204 11.35 0.45 14.68
CA ILE A 204 10.68 1.62 14.07
C ILE A 204 9.33 1.90 14.74
N GLY A 205 8.52 0.87 14.96
CA GLY A 205 7.17 1.01 15.52
C GLY A 205 7.14 1.49 16.97
N PHE A 206 8.19 1.20 17.73
CA PHE A 206 8.35 1.61 19.12
C PHE A 206 9.33 2.77 19.30
N GLY A 207 10.02 3.24 18.26
CA GLY A 207 10.93 4.39 18.35
C GLY A 207 12.24 4.07 19.07
N TRP A 208 12.72 2.83 18.91
CA TRP A 208 13.99 2.37 19.45
C TRP A 208 15.06 2.28 18.36
N ASP A 209 16.31 2.13 18.78
CA ASP A 209 17.52 2.36 17.99
C ASP A 209 18.32 1.09 17.67
N ASP A 210 17.80 -0.10 17.97
CA ASP A 210 18.48 -1.39 17.79
C ASP A 210 19.86 -1.49 18.47
N MET A 211 20.01 -0.88 19.65
CA MET A 211 21.28 -0.90 20.38
C MET A 211 21.50 -2.16 21.23
N HIS A 212 20.45 -2.97 21.42
CA HIS A 212 20.48 -4.12 22.33
C HIS A 212 20.14 -5.46 21.66
N LEU A 213 20.47 -6.55 22.35
CA LEU A 213 20.14 -7.90 21.90
C LEU A 213 18.63 -8.15 21.95
N HIS A 214 18.17 -9.02 21.04
CA HIS A 214 16.79 -9.49 21.02
C HIS A 214 16.68 -10.99 20.73
N VAL A 215 15.51 -11.54 21.02
CA VAL A 215 15.14 -12.90 20.63
C VAL A 215 13.62 -13.03 20.51
N PHE A 216 13.17 -13.77 19.51
CA PHE A 216 11.79 -14.24 19.42
C PHE A 216 11.66 -15.65 20.01
N LYS A 217 10.60 -15.87 20.76
CA LYS A 217 10.30 -17.11 21.47
C LYS A 217 8.96 -17.66 20.98
N ILE A 218 8.99 -18.87 20.42
CA ILE A 218 7.78 -19.62 20.05
C ILE A 218 7.66 -20.84 20.95
N GLY A 219 6.64 -20.80 21.82
CA GLY A 219 6.47 -21.80 22.87
C GLY A 219 7.73 -21.94 23.73
N ARG A 220 7.99 -23.15 24.23
CA ARG A 220 9.11 -23.41 25.14
C ARG A 220 10.44 -23.63 24.41
N HIS A 221 10.39 -24.12 23.18
CA HIS A 221 11.55 -24.77 22.55
C HIS A 221 12.13 -24.05 21.34
N ILE A 222 11.45 -23.08 20.71
CA ILE A 222 11.97 -22.43 19.52
C ILE A 222 12.41 -21.01 19.88
N ARG A 223 13.63 -20.67 19.47
CA ARG A 223 14.24 -19.35 19.57
C ARG A 223 14.66 -18.89 18.18
N ILE A 224 14.36 -17.64 17.85
CA ILE A 224 14.73 -17.04 16.56
C ILE A 224 15.46 -15.73 16.86
N GLY A 225 16.64 -15.52 16.28
CA GLY A 225 17.44 -14.31 16.49
C GLY A 225 18.71 -14.28 15.63
N LYS A 226 19.50 -13.20 15.76
CA LYS A 226 20.79 -13.05 15.06
C LYS A 226 21.76 -14.19 15.45
N PRO A 227 22.39 -14.90 14.49
CA PRO A 227 23.44 -15.86 14.78
C PRO A 227 24.58 -15.18 15.53
N SER A 228 24.82 -15.59 16.76
CA SER A 228 25.85 -15.00 17.62
C SER A 228 26.35 -16.02 18.63
N ASN A 229 27.46 -15.73 19.29
CA ASN A 229 27.99 -16.56 20.38
C ASN A 229 26.99 -16.70 21.56
N PHE A 230 25.96 -15.86 21.63
CA PHE A 230 24.89 -15.93 22.62
C PHE A 230 23.83 -17.00 22.29
N SER A 231 23.81 -17.54 21.07
CA SER A 231 22.91 -18.66 20.71
C SER A 231 23.17 -19.89 21.59
N GLU A 232 24.41 -20.11 22.02
CA GLU A 232 24.82 -21.19 22.92
C GLU A 232 24.36 -20.99 24.37
N MET A 233 23.97 -19.76 24.76
CA MET A 233 23.45 -19.47 26.12
C MET A 233 22.01 -19.95 26.32
N PHE A 234 21.30 -20.33 25.26
CA PHE A 234 19.98 -20.91 25.37
C PHE A 234 20.09 -22.41 25.65
N GLU A 235 20.09 -22.77 26.94
CA GLU A 235 20.33 -24.15 27.44
C GLU A 235 19.38 -25.22 26.88
N SER A 236 18.24 -24.84 26.28
CA SER A 236 17.30 -25.77 25.66
C SER A 236 16.53 -25.14 24.51
N GLY A 237 16.43 -25.89 23.41
CA GLY A 237 15.62 -25.52 22.25
C GLY A 237 16.39 -25.49 20.92
N GLU A 238 15.64 -25.33 19.85
CA GLU A 238 16.17 -25.06 18.52
C GLU A 238 16.36 -23.55 18.36
N PHE A 239 17.55 -23.15 17.92
CA PHE A 239 17.87 -21.77 17.56
C PHE A 239 17.85 -21.64 16.03
N VAL A 240 17.07 -20.68 15.53
CA VAL A 240 16.91 -20.44 14.09
C VAL A 240 17.41 -19.04 13.77
N ASP A 241 18.18 -18.92 12.68
CA ASP A 241 18.63 -17.63 12.17
C ASP A 241 17.43 -16.82 11.64
N GLU A 242 17.28 -15.61 12.17
CA GLU A 242 16.18 -14.70 11.84
C GLU A 242 16.18 -14.17 10.39
N HIS A 243 17.30 -14.22 9.69
CA HIS A 243 17.43 -13.71 8.31
C HIS A 243 16.87 -14.68 7.26
N ILE A 244 16.70 -15.96 7.62
CA ILE A 244 16.29 -17.01 6.68
C ILE A 244 14.90 -17.56 6.94
N ILE A 245 14.36 -17.36 8.15
CA ILE A 245 13.02 -17.81 8.53
C ILE A 245 12.01 -16.68 8.33
N HIS A 246 10.94 -16.99 7.62
CA HIS A 246 9.85 -16.07 7.36
C HIS A 246 8.68 -16.35 8.30
N LEU A 247 7.83 -15.35 8.52
CA LEU A 247 6.56 -15.51 9.24
C LEU A 247 5.68 -16.62 8.63
N GLY A 248 5.77 -16.81 7.32
CA GLY A 248 5.04 -17.83 6.56
C GLY A 248 5.41 -19.26 6.85
N ASP A 249 6.67 -19.49 7.21
CA ASP A 249 7.23 -20.80 7.49
C ASP A 249 6.69 -21.37 8.81
N LEU A 250 6.12 -20.51 9.66
CA LEU A 250 5.45 -20.92 10.89
C LEU A 250 4.16 -21.69 10.58
N SER A 251 3.96 -22.77 11.34
CA SER A 251 2.71 -23.53 11.33
C SER A 251 1.51 -22.63 11.68
N SER A 252 0.39 -22.81 10.96
CA SER A 252 -0.85 -22.06 11.17
C SER A 252 -1.46 -22.18 12.57
N GLY A 253 -1.03 -23.18 13.35
CA GLY A 253 -1.39 -23.36 14.76
C GLY A 253 -0.73 -22.36 15.71
N ILE A 254 0.38 -21.74 15.33
CA ILE A 254 1.07 -20.72 16.14
C ILE A 254 0.24 -19.43 16.10
N LYS A 255 -0.25 -18.99 17.26
CA LYS A 255 -1.09 -17.78 17.38
C LYS A 255 -0.38 -16.60 18.02
N SER A 256 0.74 -16.84 18.69
CA SER A 256 1.47 -15.81 19.40
C SER A 256 2.96 -16.10 19.44
N ILE A 257 3.76 -15.04 19.38
CA ILE A 257 5.21 -15.05 19.53
C ILE A 257 5.54 -14.05 20.64
N LEU A 258 6.49 -14.38 21.51
CA LEU A 258 7.06 -13.42 22.45
C LEU A 258 8.35 -12.86 21.85
N TYR A 259 8.44 -11.54 21.71
CA TYR A 259 9.67 -10.84 21.34
C TYR A 259 10.24 -10.19 22.59
N LEU A 260 11.48 -10.55 22.93
CA LEU A 260 12.22 -9.96 24.04
C LEU A 260 13.31 -9.08 23.45
N TYR A 261 13.32 -7.80 23.80
CA TYR A 261 14.34 -6.83 23.42
C TYR A 261 15.00 -6.28 24.68
N ASP A 262 16.30 -6.07 24.62
CA ASP A 262 17.15 -5.67 25.75
C ASP A 262 17.05 -6.67 26.91
N PHE A 263 18.08 -7.50 27.06
CA PHE A 263 18.09 -8.52 28.12
C PHE A 263 18.39 -7.92 29.50
N GLY A 264 18.82 -6.65 29.58
CA GLY A 264 18.93 -5.90 30.82
C GLY A 264 17.56 -5.39 31.27
N ASP A 265 16.93 -4.54 30.46
CA ASP A 265 15.65 -3.91 30.77
C ASP A 265 14.44 -4.86 30.63
N GLY A 266 14.58 -5.90 29.82
CA GLY A 266 13.60 -6.98 29.69
C GLY A 266 12.32 -6.58 28.97
N TRP A 267 12.41 -5.86 27.85
CA TRP A 267 11.23 -5.40 27.11
C TRP A 267 10.50 -6.57 26.41
N GLU A 268 9.40 -7.01 27.02
CA GLU A 268 8.58 -8.10 26.52
C GLU A 268 7.42 -7.64 25.63
N HIS A 269 7.38 -8.14 24.40
CA HIS A 269 6.29 -7.91 23.47
C HIS A 269 5.57 -9.20 23.15
N THR A 270 4.25 -9.20 23.30
CA THR A 270 3.42 -10.28 22.79
C THR A 270 2.92 -9.93 21.38
N ILE A 271 3.41 -10.64 20.38
CA ILE A 271 2.97 -10.53 18.99
C ILE A 271 1.86 -11.55 18.77
N ARG A 272 0.62 -11.10 18.61
CA ARG A 272 -0.52 -11.95 18.22
C ARG A 272 -0.65 -11.98 16.71
N ILE A 273 -0.72 -13.19 16.16
CA ILE A 273 -0.82 -13.43 14.71
C ILE A 273 -2.29 -13.55 14.32
N GLY A 274 -2.74 -12.63 13.47
CA GLY A 274 -4.09 -12.61 12.92
C GLY A 274 -4.34 -13.68 11.85
N LYS A 275 -5.57 -13.70 11.32
CA LYS A 275 -5.90 -14.56 10.18
C LYS A 275 -5.20 -14.04 8.93
N ARG A 276 -4.58 -14.96 8.18
CA ARG A 276 -4.00 -14.68 6.86
C ARG A 276 -5.09 -14.13 5.93
N LYS A 277 -4.78 -13.09 5.17
CA LYS A 277 -5.66 -12.43 4.21
C LYS A 277 -4.97 -12.41 2.85
N LEU A 278 -5.77 -12.40 1.79
CA LEU A 278 -5.28 -12.18 0.44
C LEU A 278 -5.55 -10.72 0.07
N GLN A 279 -4.56 -10.05 -0.49
CA GLN A 279 -4.71 -8.73 -1.09
C GLN A 279 -4.10 -8.70 -2.47
N ALA A 280 -4.65 -7.86 -3.34
CA ALA A 280 -4.15 -7.70 -4.71
C ALA A 280 -2.92 -6.78 -4.80
N GLU A 281 -2.62 -6.04 -3.72
CA GLU A 281 -1.52 -5.08 -3.64
C GLU A 281 -0.25 -5.74 -3.11
N LYS A 282 0.92 -5.34 -3.63
CA LYS A 282 2.21 -5.82 -3.13
C LYS A 282 2.27 -5.59 -1.61
N PRO A 283 2.69 -6.60 -0.83
CA PRO A 283 2.63 -6.50 0.61
C PRO A 283 3.75 -5.57 1.08
N LEU A 284 3.35 -4.44 1.64
CA LEU A 284 4.24 -3.56 2.42
C LEU A 284 4.06 -3.87 3.90
N VAL A 285 5.07 -3.56 4.69
CA VAL A 285 4.96 -3.51 6.15
C VAL A 285 4.28 -2.19 6.51
N LEU A 286 3.06 -2.26 7.05
CA LEU A 286 2.26 -1.09 7.38
C LEU A 286 1.85 -1.09 8.84
N CYS A 287 2.08 0.00 9.55
CA CYS A 287 1.39 0.31 10.79
C CYS A 287 -0.06 0.71 10.46
N THR A 288 -1.01 -0.10 10.92
CA THR A 288 -2.44 0.08 10.70
C THR A 288 -3.13 0.79 11.86
N GLY A 289 -2.54 0.73 13.06
CA GLY A 289 -3.06 1.34 14.29
C GLY A 289 -2.11 1.19 15.47
N GLY A 290 -2.47 1.74 16.61
CA GLY A 290 -1.68 1.69 17.83
C GLY A 290 -2.24 2.62 18.90
N GLU A 291 -1.77 2.43 20.14
CA GLU A 291 -2.13 3.24 21.30
C GLU A 291 -0.93 3.33 22.24
N GLY A 292 -0.83 4.42 22.98
CA GLY A 292 0.18 4.65 24.00
C GLY A 292 1.54 5.07 23.45
N ASP A 293 2.18 5.98 24.18
CA ASP A 293 3.54 6.41 23.90
C ASP A 293 4.52 5.29 24.24
N SER A 294 5.61 5.19 23.49
CA SER A 294 6.63 4.17 23.73
C SER A 294 7.51 4.55 24.93
N PRO A 295 8.03 3.57 25.69
CA PRO A 295 9.07 3.84 26.67
C PRO A 295 10.37 4.31 26.02
N TRP A 296 11.11 5.19 26.72
CA TRP A 296 12.49 5.49 26.36
C TRP A 296 13.35 4.22 26.47
N GLY A 297 14.30 4.06 25.53
CA GLY A 297 15.33 3.03 25.67
C GLY A 297 16.14 3.29 26.95
N ASP A 298 16.68 2.22 27.55
CA ASP A 298 17.54 2.29 28.74
C ASP A 298 16.93 2.97 29.98
N CYS A 299 15.61 3.04 30.07
CA CYS A 299 14.94 3.62 31.23
C CYS A 299 14.81 2.65 32.43
N GLY A 300 15.42 1.47 32.38
CA GLY A 300 15.36 0.47 33.45
C GLY A 300 14.12 -0.42 33.38
N GLY A 301 13.63 -0.68 32.17
CA GLY A 301 12.48 -1.55 31.93
C GLY A 301 11.14 -0.96 32.37
N PRO A 302 10.08 -1.79 32.45
CA PRO A 302 8.71 -1.34 32.68
C PRO A 302 8.48 -0.51 33.96
N TYR A 303 9.20 -0.82 35.04
CA TYR A 303 9.07 -0.09 36.31
C TYR A 303 9.85 1.21 36.31
N GLY A 304 11.04 1.24 35.72
CA GLY A 304 11.80 2.47 35.56
C GLY A 304 11.09 3.47 34.65
N TYR A 305 10.43 2.99 33.59
CA TYR A 305 9.54 3.83 32.78
C TYR A 305 8.41 4.47 33.61
N GLU A 306 7.72 3.69 34.45
CA GLU A 306 6.65 4.22 35.31
C GLU A 306 7.18 5.27 36.29
N GLU A 307 8.31 5.00 36.92
CA GLU A 307 8.98 5.95 37.83
C GLU A 307 9.34 7.25 37.13
N MET A 308 9.93 7.18 35.92
CA MET A 308 10.24 8.38 35.14
C MET A 308 8.98 9.15 34.75
N VAL A 309 7.89 8.47 34.37
CA VAL A 309 6.62 9.14 34.07
C VAL A 309 6.06 9.85 35.31
N ASP A 310 6.18 9.25 36.50
CA ASP A 310 5.75 9.86 37.75
C ASP A 310 6.57 11.10 38.08
N ILE A 311 7.90 11.01 37.98
CA ILE A 311 8.80 12.15 38.19
C ILE A 311 8.45 13.28 37.23
N LEU A 312 8.28 12.99 35.94
CA LEU A 312 7.99 14.00 34.91
C LEU A 312 6.57 14.57 34.97
N SER A 313 5.70 13.99 35.80
CA SER A 313 4.35 14.50 36.06
C SER A 313 4.31 15.53 37.20
N ASP A 314 5.38 15.62 38.00
CA ASP A 314 5.52 16.56 39.11
C ASP A 314 6.74 17.47 38.91
N PRO A 315 6.56 18.70 38.37
CA PRO A 315 7.64 19.66 38.19
C PRO A 315 8.41 20.05 39.46
N GLU A 316 7.82 19.83 40.65
CA GLU A 316 8.47 20.11 41.94
C GLU A 316 9.23 18.90 42.50
N HIS A 317 9.19 17.75 41.81
CA HIS A 317 9.92 16.56 42.23
C HIS A 317 11.43 16.81 42.21
N GLU A 318 12.15 16.33 43.23
CA GLU A 318 13.59 16.60 43.41
C GLU A 318 14.45 16.16 42.21
N GLN A 319 13.98 15.14 41.47
CA GLN A 319 14.66 14.59 40.29
C GLN A 319 14.12 15.13 38.95
N TYR A 320 13.14 16.03 38.96
CA TYR A 320 12.44 16.47 37.74
C TYR A 320 13.40 16.98 36.66
N GLU A 321 14.25 17.95 37.00
CA GLU A 321 15.19 18.56 36.05
C GLU A 321 16.18 17.53 35.49
N THR A 322 16.69 16.63 36.34
CA THR A 322 17.63 15.58 35.91
C THR A 322 17.00 14.61 34.92
N ILE A 323 15.78 14.15 35.19
CA ILE A 323 15.09 13.22 34.28
C ILE A 323 14.61 13.94 33.03
N ASN A 324 14.16 15.19 33.14
CA ASN A 324 13.73 15.98 32.00
C ASN A 324 14.90 16.25 31.01
N ASP A 325 16.07 16.58 31.54
CA ASP A 325 17.29 16.75 30.75
C ASP A 325 17.74 15.44 30.09
N TRP A 326 17.63 14.30 30.80
CA TRP A 326 17.96 12.99 30.25
C TRP A 326 17.01 12.57 29.12
N VAL A 327 15.71 12.73 29.33
CA VAL A 327 14.66 12.38 28.35
C VAL A 327 14.74 13.24 27.09
N GLY A 328 15.08 14.52 27.23
CA GLY A 328 15.12 15.47 26.11
C GLY A 328 13.76 15.63 25.42
N GLU A 329 13.72 15.46 24.09
CA GLU A 329 12.51 15.66 23.30
C GLU A 329 11.47 14.54 23.50
N ARG A 330 10.49 14.79 24.36
CA ARG A 330 9.38 13.87 24.66
C ARG A 330 8.52 13.50 23.44
N ASP A 331 8.52 14.32 22.39
CA ASP A 331 7.69 14.13 21.19
C ASP A 331 8.14 12.95 20.30
N LEU A 332 9.35 12.43 20.54
CA LEU A 332 9.89 11.26 19.86
C LEU A 332 9.15 9.97 20.24
N GLN A 333 8.64 9.88 21.48
CA GLN A 333 7.95 8.69 21.97
C GLN A 333 6.46 8.64 21.65
N ARG A 334 5.91 9.73 21.12
CA ARG A 334 4.49 9.79 20.79
C ARG A 334 4.14 8.87 19.63
N PHE A 335 3.06 8.12 19.80
CA PHE A 335 2.56 7.29 18.71
C PHE A 335 2.09 8.14 17.52
N LYS A 336 2.81 8.04 16.40
CA LYS A 336 2.53 8.76 15.16
C LYS A 336 2.49 7.80 13.96
N LYS A 337 1.32 7.22 13.71
CA LYS A 337 1.09 6.24 12.62
C LYS A 337 1.71 6.64 11.28
N ASN A 338 1.51 7.89 10.84
CA ASN A 338 2.01 8.35 9.54
C ASN A 338 3.55 8.44 9.51
N GLN A 339 4.17 8.86 10.62
CA GLN A 339 5.62 8.91 10.73
C GLN A 339 6.22 7.50 10.76
N ILE A 340 5.60 6.57 11.49
CA ILE A 340 5.99 5.15 11.49
C ILE A 340 5.91 4.59 10.06
N ASN A 341 4.80 4.80 9.35
CA ASN A 341 4.66 4.31 7.98
C ASN A 341 5.69 4.91 7.01
N TYR A 342 5.98 6.21 7.13
CA TYR A 342 7.05 6.85 6.34
C TYR A 342 8.42 6.20 6.57
N MET A 343 8.72 5.79 7.80
CA MET A 343 9.98 5.07 8.11
C MET A 343 9.95 3.63 7.59
N LEU A 344 8.81 2.93 7.72
CA LEU A 344 8.64 1.55 7.24
C LEU A 344 8.70 1.41 5.72
N GLU A 345 8.37 2.47 4.95
CA GLU A 345 8.53 2.48 3.49
C GLU A 345 9.96 2.19 3.02
N ARG A 346 10.97 2.35 3.90
CA ARG A 346 12.38 2.13 3.59
C ARG A 346 12.89 0.72 3.94
N LEU A 347 12.02 -0.12 4.51
CA LEU A 347 12.34 -1.45 5.03
C LEU A 347 12.26 -2.57 3.97
N LEU A 348 11.75 -2.27 2.77
CA LEU A 348 11.57 -3.19 1.62
C LEU A 348 11.91 -2.47 0.31
#